data_AF-A0A849EU57-F1
#
_entry.id   AF-A0A849EU57-F1
#
_cell.length_a   1.000
_cell.length_b   1.000
_cell.length_c   1.000
_cell.angle_alpha   90.00
_cell.angle_beta   90.00
_cell.angle_gamma   90.00
#
_symmetry.space_group_name_H-M   'P 1'
#
loop_
_entity.id
_entity.type
_entity.pdbx_description
1 polymer ?
#
loop_
_entity_poly.entity_id
_entity_poly.type
_entity_poly.pdbx_seq_one_letter_code
_entity_poly.pdbx_strand_id
1 'polypeptide(L)'
;MLLVLPLKRLVMAVLLVAQITVPAAAGLIADNTADYDRLLEWIQLKDLEGPLVLMADESGRFDHKLNRENIAYLNNNRDLIQNVLARLDAVTLKWKLAASSKRLLVVPESRREYAELFERYCKDAVHYALERTRLPNPYLRIATLEMPSALTTVDVQEGVTAFLVHNIADEYVEEYLFFNQENTTHKVKIKLANRVFTGRIGAYTSNLTIGEDFQISFEKEPYTVWQNSAENPINVLVAPVEETLHIALRTATEKAIRNRLHDLKPDSIQSVKAVVDEWMAVEEAIVGGLVADIMPEIFARLLHGSLESQLAHSLNERQSRAQYHLLHQGIRVVSELGLHQAIALYTSQPDEFQKMISTPQLPETEQL
;
A
#
# COMPACT_ATOMS: atom_id res chain seq x y z
N MET A 1 -5.04 55.17 16.48
CA MET A 1 -3.68 55.47 15.99
C MET A 1 -3.56 54.82 14.62
N LEU A 2 -3.68 55.62 13.55
CA LEU A 2 -3.30 55.23 12.20
C LEU A 2 -1.78 55.01 12.13
N LEU A 3 -1.32 54.05 11.34
CA LEU A 3 -0.27 54.17 10.30
C LEU A 3 -0.08 52.76 9.69
N VAL A 4 -0.51 52.51 8.45
CA VAL A 4 0.22 52.75 7.17
C VAL A 4 1.46 51.86 7.02
N LEU A 5 1.36 50.90 6.08
CA LEU A 5 2.42 50.06 5.52
C LEU A 5 3.55 50.89 4.86
N PRO A 6 4.71 50.26 4.60
CA PRO A 6 5.24 50.34 3.24
C PRO A 6 5.67 48.98 2.63
N LEU A 7 5.18 48.82 1.41
CA LEU A 7 5.73 48.23 0.19
C LEU A 7 7.17 47.64 0.17
N LYS A 8 7.26 46.47 -0.48
CA LYS A 8 8.27 45.99 -1.45
C LYS A 8 9.74 45.90 -1.02
N ARG A 9 10.24 44.65 -1.04
CA ARG A 9 11.55 44.36 -1.66
C ARG A 9 11.37 43.45 -2.87
N LEU A 10 11.76 44.02 -4.00
CA LEU A 10 12.06 43.40 -5.27
C LEU A 10 13.39 42.65 -5.13
N VAL A 11 13.42 41.35 -5.45
CA VAL A 11 14.67 40.68 -5.83
C VAL A 11 14.49 40.22 -7.26
N MET A 12 15.19 40.94 -8.14
CA MET A 12 15.38 40.62 -9.54
C MET A 12 16.72 39.90 -9.64
N ALA A 13 16.74 38.66 -10.16
CA ALA A 13 17.97 38.06 -10.67
C ALA A 13 17.68 37.02 -11.76
N VAL A 14 17.90 37.48 -12.99
CA VAL A 14 18.58 36.80 -14.11
C VAL A 14 18.04 35.45 -14.58
N LEU A 15 17.28 35.57 -15.67
CA LEU A 15 17.13 34.55 -16.72
C LEU A 15 18.51 34.18 -17.28
N LEU A 16 18.99 32.96 -17.04
CA LEU A 16 20.07 32.37 -17.82
C LEU A 16 19.45 31.32 -18.74
N VAL A 17 19.33 31.68 -20.02
CA VAL A 17 18.97 30.76 -21.10
C VAL A 17 20.17 29.86 -21.35
N ALA A 18 20.11 28.62 -20.87
CA ALA A 18 20.91 27.55 -21.42
C ALA A 18 20.02 26.81 -22.44
N GLN A 19 20.21 27.12 -23.73
CA GLN A 19 19.74 26.26 -24.80
C GLN A 19 20.51 24.94 -24.72
N ILE A 20 19.94 23.94 -24.07
CA ILE A 20 20.31 22.56 -24.31
C ILE A 20 19.37 22.09 -25.41
N THR A 21 19.89 22.08 -26.64
CA THR A 21 19.33 21.28 -27.71
C THR A 21 19.32 19.84 -27.23
N VAL A 22 18.15 19.33 -26.84
CA VAL A 22 17.95 17.89 -26.72
C VAL A 22 18.06 17.37 -28.15
N PRO A 23 19.09 16.59 -28.52
CA PRO A 23 19.06 15.90 -29.79
C PRO A 23 17.80 15.05 -29.77
N ALA A 24 16.99 15.18 -30.83
CA ALA A 24 15.98 14.19 -31.13
C ALA A 24 16.68 12.83 -31.10
N ALA A 25 16.44 12.05 -30.06
CA ALA A 25 16.88 10.67 -29.99
C ALA A 25 16.02 9.91 -31.00
N ALA A 26 16.46 9.98 -32.25
CA ALA A 26 16.15 8.99 -33.25
C ALA A 26 16.43 7.61 -32.66
N GLY A 27 15.41 6.77 -32.70
CA GLY A 27 15.41 5.33 -32.47
C GLY A 27 16.62 4.74 -31.74
N LEU A 28 16.46 4.51 -30.44
CA LEU A 28 17.10 3.37 -29.80
C LEU A 28 16.04 2.27 -29.67
N ILE A 29 15.89 1.48 -30.73
CA ILE A 29 15.50 0.07 -30.55
C ILE A 29 16.72 -0.55 -29.85
N ALA A 30 16.74 -0.50 -28.52
CA ALA A 30 17.70 -1.24 -27.75
C ALA A 30 17.32 -2.72 -27.85
N ASP A 31 18.09 -3.44 -28.66
CA ASP A 31 18.13 -4.90 -28.73
C ASP A 31 18.58 -5.44 -27.35
N ASN A 32 17.62 -5.67 -26.45
CA ASN A 32 17.88 -6.20 -25.11
C ASN A 32 16.59 -6.82 -24.54
N THR A 33 16.08 -7.88 -25.16
CA THR A 33 14.96 -8.65 -24.59
C THR A 33 15.46 -9.38 -23.35
N ALA A 34 15.42 -8.71 -22.20
CA ALA A 34 15.57 -9.37 -20.92
C ALA A 34 14.54 -10.51 -20.87
N ASP A 35 15.03 -11.74 -20.67
CA ASP A 35 14.20 -12.93 -20.59
C ASP A 35 13.42 -12.94 -19.27
N TYR A 36 12.30 -12.21 -19.26
CA TYR A 36 11.43 -12.07 -18.09
C TYR A 36 10.67 -13.37 -17.77
N ASP A 37 10.62 -14.35 -18.67
CA ASP A 37 9.96 -15.64 -18.38
C ASP A 37 10.62 -16.38 -17.21
N ARG A 38 11.93 -16.15 -17.00
CA ARG A 38 12.67 -16.66 -15.82
C ARG A 38 12.06 -16.19 -14.49
N LEU A 39 11.34 -15.05 -14.47
CA LEU A 39 10.66 -14.57 -13.28
C LEU A 39 9.57 -15.55 -12.81
N LEU A 40 8.85 -16.19 -13.74
CA LEU A 40 7.75 -17.11 -13.40
C LEU A 40 8.23 -18.25 -12.49
N GLU A 41 9.40 -18.80 -12.78
CA GLU A 41 10.02 -19.85 -11.95
C GLU A 41 10.58 -19.29 -10.64
N TRP A 42 11.23 -18.12 -10.69
CA TRP A 42 11.90 -17.54 -9.54
C TRP A 42 10.97 -16.99 -8.46
N ILE A 43 9.80 -16.50 -8.86
CA ILE A 43 8.76 -15.99 -7.96
C ILE A 43 8.19 -17.12 -7.08
N GLN A 44 8.06 -18.32 -7.62
CA GLN A 44 7.49 -19.48 -6.93
C GLN A 44 8.48 -20.20 -6.00
N LEU A 45 9.74 -19.76 -5.97
CA LEU A 45 10.72 -20.31 -5.05
C LEU A 45 10.33 -19.99 -3.61
N LYS A 46 10.64 -20.92 -2.70
CA LYS A 46 10.25 -20.86 -1.28
C LYS A 46 10.50 -19.49 -0.66
N ASP A 47 9.43 -18.92 -0.09
CA ASP A 47 9.49 -17.68 0.69
C ASP A 47 10.51 -17.79 1.82
N LEU A 48 11.46 -16.87 1.80
CA LEU A 48 12.39 -16.64 2.89
C LEU A 48 11.66 -15.85 3.97
N GLU A 49 11.80 -16.32 5.21
CA GLU A 49 11.27 -15.64 6.41
C GLU A 49 12.33 -14.75 7.08
N GLY A 50 13.54 -14.66 6.53
CA GLY A 50 14.60 -13.84 7.10
C GLY A 50 15.86 -13.72 6.23
N PRO A 51 16.79 -12.82 6.59
CA PRO A 51 16.74 -11.96 7.77
C PRO A 51 15.69 -10.83 7.65
N LEU A 52 14.99 -10.57 8.76
CA LEU A 52 14.00 -9.49 8.82
C LEU A 52 14.65 -8.17 9.19
N VAL A 53 14.18 -7.12 8.53
CA VAL A 53 14.71 -5.77 8.60
C VAL A 53 13.58 -4.83 8.97
N LEU A 54 13.83 -3.96 9.95
CA LEU A 54 12.88 -2.91 10.29
C LEU A 54 12.84 -1.88 9.17
N MET A 55 11.67 -1.71 8.57
CA MET A 55 11.43 -0.72 7.53
C MET A 55 10.78 0.54 8.10
N ALA A 56 9.71 0.37 8.88
CA ALA A 56 9.00 1.46 9.52
C ALA A 56 8.42 1.03 10.87
N ASP A 57 8.19 1.98 11.77
CA ASP A 57 7.52 1.77 13.04
C ASP A 57 6.49 2.84 13.35
N GLU A 58 5.36 2.41 13.88
CA GLU A 58 4.25 3.26 14.28
C GLU A 58 3.93 3.03 15.76
N SER A 59 4.13 4.08 16.56
CA SER A 59 3.77 4.05 17.98
C SER A 59 2.26 4.16 18.20
N GLY A 60 1.74 3.58 19.27
CA GLY A 60 0.33 3.70 19.67
C GLY A 60 -0.65 2.79 18.92
N ARG A 61 -0.18 1.99 17.95
CA ARG A 61 -1.03 0.99 17.27
C ARG A 61 -1.35 -0.16 18.21
N PHE A 62 -2.63 -0.36 18.47
CA PHE A 62 -3.16 -1.37 19.39
C PHE A 62 -4.06 -2.35 18.65
N ASP A 63 -3.80 -3.65 18.81
CA ASP A 63 -4.64 -4.72 18.25
C ASP A 63 -5.33 -5.48 19.39
N HIS A 64 -6.66 -5.34 19.47
CA HIS A 64 -7.45 -5.96 20.53
C HIS A 64 -7.39 -7.48 20.53
N LYS A 65 -7.22 -8.14 19.38
CA LYS A 65 -7.14 -9.59 19.29
C LYS A 65 -5.79 -10.07 19.81
N LEU A 66 -4.70 -9.49 19.30
CA LEU A 66 -3.34 -9.84 19.72
C LEU A 66 -3.11 -9.49 21.19
N ASN A 67 -3.71 -8.41 21.69
CA ASN A 67 -3.65 -8.08 23.11
C ASN A 67 -4.31 -9.15 23.99
N ARG A 68 -5.45 -9.71 23.56
CA ARG A 68 -6.10 -10.82 24.27
C ARG A 68 -5.21 -12.06 24.30
N GLU A 69 -4.54 -12.35 23.18
CA GLU A 69 -3.59 -13.47 23.08
C GLU A 69 -2.38 -13.26 24.00
N ASN A 70 -1.83 -12.05 24.05
CA ASN A 70 -0.74 -11.67 24.96
C ASN A 70 -1.15 -11.77 26.44
N ILE A 71 -2.33 -11.27 26.80
CA ILE A 71 -2.88 -11.40 28.17
C ILE A 71 -3.08 -12.87 28.52
N ALA A 72 -3.61 -13.68 27.59
CA ALA A 72 -3.76 -15.12 27.80
C ALA A 72 -2.41 -15.81 28.02
N TYR A 73 -1.39 -15.47 27.23
CA TYR A 73 -0.02 -15.95 27.42
C TYR A 73 0.53 -15.60 28.80
N LEU A 74 0.42 -14.34 29.23
CA LEU A 74 0.88 -13.87 30.54
C LEU A 74 0.17 -14.60 31.69
N ASN A 75 -1.14 -14.81 31.57
CA ASN A 75 -1.94 -15.50 32.59
C ASN A 75 -1.63 -17.00 32.65
N ASN A 76 -1.30 -17.63 31.52
CA ASN A 76 -1.03 -19.07 31.45
C ASN A 76 0.43 -19.40 31.79
N ASN A 77 1.37 -18.46 31.66
CA ASN A 77 2.77 -18.68 31.96
C ASN A 77 3.08 -18.43 33.45
N ARG A 78 2.75 -19.42 34.30
CA ARG A 78 2.91 -19.32 35.76
C ARG A 78 4.35 -19.04 36.19
N ASP A 79 5.33 -19.66 35.54
CA ASP A 79 6.75 -19.50 35.90
C ASP A 79 7.22 -18.07 35.65
N LEU A 80 6.82 -17.48 34.53
CA LEU A 80 7.10 -16.07 34.23
C LEU A 80 6.51 -15.15 35.31
N ILE A 81 5.25 -15.37 35.69
CA ILE A 81 4.58 -14.55 36.71
C ILE A 81 5.22 -14.72 38.10
N GLN A 82 5.62 -15.94 38.47
CA GLN A 82 6.34 -16.18 39.73
C GLN A 82 7.70 -15.49 39.75
N ASN A 83 8.43 -15.48 38.64
CA ASN A 83 9.69 -14.74 38.52
C ASN A 83 9.49 -13.22 38.67
N VAL A 84 8.37 -12.69 38.16
CA VAL A 84 8.00 -11.27 38.32
C VAL A 84 7.65 -10.96 39.77
N LEU A 85 6.84 -11.80 40.43
CA LEU A 85 6.49 -11.67 41.86
C LEU A 85 7.75 -11.64 42.73
N ALA A 86 8.66 -12.61 42.54
CA ALA A 86 9.90 -12.73 43.30
C ALA A 86 10.81 -11.51 43.09
N ARG A 87 10.91 -10.98 41.86
CA ARG A 87 11.70 -9.77 41.55
C ARG A 87 11.14 -8.50 42.17
N LEU A 88 9.82 -8.42 42.33
CA LEU A 88 9.13 -7.26 42.89
C LEU A 88 8.92 -7.37 44.40
N ASP A 89 9.38 -8.46 45.02
CA ASP A 89 9.07 -8.83 46.41
C ASP A 89 7.58 -8.64 46.71
N ALA A 90 6.74 -9.16 45.83
CA ALA A 90 5.32 -8.92 45.82
C ALA A 90 4.55 -10.22 46.05
N VAL A 91 3.47 -10.14 46.83
CA VAL A 91 2.49 -11.22 46.98
C VAL A 91 1.37 -11.10 45.93
N THR A 92 1.07 -9.87 45.52
CA THR A 92 0.08 -9.59 44.46
C THR A 92 0.67 -8.63 43.42
N LEU A 93 0.36 -8.85 42.15
CA LEU A 93 0.80 -7.99 41.05
C LEU A 93 -0.32 -7.08 40.58
N LYS A 94 0.03 -5.83 40.35
CA LYS A 94 -0.71 -4.94 39.46
C LYS A 94 0.06 -4.82 38.16
N TRP A 95 -0.67 -4.65 37.07
CA TRP A 95 -0.07 -4.43 35.77
C TRP A 95 -0.84 -3.39 34.98
N LYS A 96 -0.17 -2.78 34.02
CA LYS A 96 -0.78 -1.94 32.99
C LYS A 96 -0.07 -2.11 31.66
N LEU A 97 -0.81 -1.97 30.58
CA LEU A 97 -0.22 -1.75 29.25
C LEU A 97 0.43 -0.37 29.26
N ALA A 98 1.72 -0.32 28.95
CA ALA A 98 2.51 0.90 28.98
C ALA A 98 2.76 1.48 27.60
N ALA A 99 2.95 0.62 26.60
CA ALA A 99 3.11 1.00 25.21
C ALA A 99 2.63 -0.13 24.30
N SER A 100 2.14 0.26 23.13
CA SER A 100 1.91 -0.62 22.00
C SER A 100 2.49 0.02 20.75
N SER A 101 2.98 -0.78 19.82
CA SER A 101 3.50 -0.32 18.54
C SER A 101 3.33 -1.39 17.48
N LYS A 102 3.21 -0.97 16.23
CA LYS A 102 3.26 -1.82 15.05
C LYS A 102 4.54 -1.51 14.29
N ARG A 103 5.24 -2.53 13.82
CA ARG A 103 6.44 -2.40 13.00
C ARG A 103 6.23 -3.10 11.68
N LEU A 104 6.58 -2.43 10.60
CA LEU A 104 6.70 -3.03 9.29
C LEU A 104 8.11 -3.62 9.17
N LEU A 105 8.17 -4.94 9.03
CA LEU A 105 9.40 -5.69 8.78
C LEU A 105 9.38 -6.24 7.36
N VAL A 106 10.56 -6.31 6.74
CA VAL A 106 10.72 -6.86 5.40
C VAL A 106 11.89 -7.82 5.34
N VAL A 107 11.82 -8.78 4.42
CA VAL A 107 12.94 -9.65 4.05
C VAL A 107 13.50 -9.11 2.73
N PRO A 108 14.76 -8.65 2.67
CA PRO A 108 15.38 -8.21 1.42
C PRO A 108 15.54 -9.37 0.43
N GLU A 109 15.53 -9.07 -0.87
CA GLU A 109 15.90 -10.05 -1.89
C GLU A 109 17.42 -10.22 -1.95
N SER A 110 17.90 -11.42 -1.63
CA SER A 110 19.34 -11.72 -1.61
C SER A 110 19.87 -12.27 -2.95
N ARG A 111 18.98 -12.74 -3.83
CA ARG A 111 19.32 -13.27 -5.15
C ARG A 111 19.50 -12.11 -6.13
N ARG A 112 20.76 -11.65 -6.28
CA ARG A 112 21.10 -10.48 -7.09
C ARG A 112 20.55 -10.50 -8.52
N GLU A 113 20.76 -11.60 -9.26
CA GLU A 113 20.27 -11.70 -10.65
C GLU A 113 18.74 -11.60 -10.73
N TYR A 114 18.05 -12.18 -9.76
CA TYR A 114 16.60 -12.13 -9.70
C TYR A 114 16.10 -10.73 -9.33
N ALA A 115 16.70 -10.10 -8.32
CA ALA A 115 16.40 -8.71 -7.95
C ALA A 115 16.57 -7.75 -9.14
N GLU A 116 17.70 -7.83 -9.84
CA GLU A 116 17.99 -6.99 -11.01
C GLU A 116 17.02 -7.25 -12.18
N LEU A 117 16.59 -8.50 -12.39
CA LEU A 117 15.61 -8.83 -13.43
C LEU A 117 14.21 -8.34 -13.04
N PHE A 118 13.78 -8.57 -11.80
CA PHE A 118 12.47 -8.15 -11.30
C PHE A 118 12.35 -6.63 -11.26
N GLU A 119 13.39 -5.91 -10.84
CA GLU A 119 13.40 -4.45 -10.86
C GLU A 119 13.25 -3.88 -12.26
N ARG A 120 13.92 -4.47 -13.26
CA ARG A 120 13.76 -4.08 -14.67
C ARG A 120 12.34 -4.36 -15.17
N TYR A 121 11.79 -5.54 -14.87
CA TYR A 121 10.40 -5.86 -15.19
C TYR A 121 9.43 -4.82 -14.62
N CYS A 122 9.56 -4.49 -13.32
CA CYS A 122 8.72 -3.50 -12.67
C CYS A 122 8.80 -2.14 -13.38
N LYS A 123 10.00 -1.68 -13.72
CA LYS A 123 10.19 -0.40 -14.44
C LYS A 123 9.55 -0.43 -15.82
N ASP A 124 9.73 -1.49 -16.59
CA ASP A 124 9.20 -1.61 -17.95
C ASP A 124 7.67 -1.74 -17.95
N ALA A 125 7.11 -2.55 -17.05
CA ALA A 125 5.67 -2.72 -16.90
C ALA A 125 4.98 -1.43 -16.45
N VAL A 126 5.55 -0.73 -15.45
CA VAL A 126 5.04 0.57 -14.99
C VAL A 126 5.16 1.62 -16.08
N HIS A 127 6.28 1.69 -16.80
CA HIS A 127 6.46 2.63 -17.89
C HIS A 127 5.38 2.43 -18.96
N TYR A 128 5.16 1.19 -19.40
CA TYR A 128 4.14 0.87 -20.38
C TYR A 128 2.72 1.21 -19.88
N ALA A 129 2.39 0.87 -18.64
CA ALA A 129 1.10 1.20 -18.05
C ALA A 129 0.84 2.72 -18.02
N LEU A 130 1.85 3.52 -17.66
CA LEU A 130 1.76 4.98 -17.65
C LEU A 130 1.62 5.55 -19.07
N GLU A 131 2.33 5.00 -20.06
CA GLU A 131 2.16 5.40 -21.48
C GLU A 131 0.75 5.09 -21.98
N ARG A 132 0.23 3.90 -21.69
CA ARG A 132 -1.11 3.48 -22.12
C ARG A 132 -2.21 4.27 -21.45
N THR A 133 -2.08 4.58 -20.16
CA THR A 133 -3.10 5.32 -19.40
C THR A 133 -3.00 6.83 -19.55
N ARG A 134 -1.82 7.37 -19.88
CA ARG A 134 -1.45 8.79 -19.84
C ARG A 134 -1.55 9.40 -18.44
N LEU A 135 -1.46 8.59 -17.39
CA LEU A 135 -1.35 9.06 -16.02
C LEU A 135 0.07 9.59 -15.75
N PRO A 136 0.23 10.59 -14.87
CA PRO A 136 1.55 11.06 -14.47
C PRO A 136 2.29 9.97 -13.69
N ASN A 137 3.60 9.88 -13.85
CA ASN A 137 4.43 8.97 -13.06
C ASN A 137 4.41 9.39 -11.58
N PRO A 138 3.90 8.57 -10.65
CA PRO A 138 3.87 8.92 -9.24
C PRO A 138 5.21 8.63 -8.51
N TYR A 139 6.15 7.94 -9.16
CA TYR A 139 7.36 7.46 -8.52
C TYR A 139 8.54 8.41 -8.65
N LEU A 140 9.22 8.61 -7.54
CA LEU A 140 10.61 9.10 -7.52
C LEU A 140 11.56 7.98 -7.97
N ARG A 141 11.33 6.75 -7.47
CA ARG A 141 12.18 5.59 -7.75
C ARG A 141 11.42 4.28 -7.54
N ILE A 142 11.74 3.29 -8.37
CA ILE A 142 11.44 1.87 -8.15
C ILE A 142 12.79 1.17 -7.96
N ALA A 143 13.03 0.56 -6.80
CA ALA A 143 14.31 -0.04 -6.47
C ALA A 143 14.17 -1.22 -5.51
N THR A 144 15.03 -2.21 -5.68
CA THR A 144 15.25 -3.27 -4.70
C THR A 144 15.78 -2.68 -3.40
N LEU A 145 15.22 -3.09 -2.27
CA LEU A 145 15.69 -2.61 -0.97
C LEU A 145 17.06 -3.19 -0.64
N GLU A 146 18.08 -2.33 -0.67
CA GLU A 146 19.43 -2.65 -0.20
C GLU A 146 19.59 -2.31 1.30
N MET A 147 20.16 -3.25 2.04
CA MET A 147 20.41 -3.14 3.48
C MET A 147 21.61 -2.22 3.80
N PRO A 148 21.54 -1.37 4.85
CA PRO A 148 20.40 -0.93 5.62
C PRO A 148 20.02 0.51 5.21
N SER A 149 19.08 0.68 4.30
CA SER A 149 18.47 1.99 4.15
C SER A 149 17.40 2.13 5.24
N ALA A 150 17.77 2.67 6.41
CA ALA A 150 16.78 3.36 7.21
C ALA A 150 16.08 4.35 6.26
N LEU A 151 14.75 4.40 6.27
CA LEU A 151 13.98 5.38 5.52
C LEU A 151 14.32 6.77 6.09
N THR A 152 15.51 7.29 5.81
CA THR A 152 15.91 8.66 6.11
C THR A 152 14.99 9.54 5.32
N THR A 153 13.98 10.08 6.00
CA THR A 153 13.13 11.22 5.61
C THR A 153 13.15 11.46 4.11
N VAL A 154 12.50 10.56 3.36
CA VAL A 154 12.16 10.83 1.96
C VAL A 154 11.28 12.07 2.01
N ASP A 155 11.72 13.14 1.35
CA ASP A 155 10.92 14.37 1.29
C ASP A 155 9.59 14.02 0.60
N VAL A 156 8.49 14.11 1.37
CA VAL A 156 7.15 13.72 0.94
C VAL A 156 6.71 14.54 -0.29
N GLN A 157 7.39 15.64 -0.59
CA GLN A 157 7.09 16.50 -1.74
C GLN A 157 7.63 15.99 -3.09
N GLU A 158 8.53 15.00 -3.13
CA GLU A 158 9.20 14.58 -4.39
C GLU A 158 8.65 13.29 -5.06
N GLY A 159 7.65 12.63 -4.47
CA GLY A 159 6.99 11.44 -5.04
C GLY A 159 7.16 10.17 -4.20
N VAL A 160 6.70 9.02 -4.71
CA VAL A 160 6.71 7.74 -3.99
C VAL A 160 7.95 6.91 -4.33
N THR A 161 8.58 6.28 -3.35
CA THR A 161 9.58 5.23 -3.59
C THR A 161 8.95 3.84 -3.48
N ALA A 162 8.99 3.05 -4.55
CA ALA A 162 8.60 1.64 -4.50
C ALA A 162 9.82 0.78 -4.14
N PHE A 163 9.73 0.09 -2.99
CA PHE A 163 10.75 -0.83 -2.51
C PHE A 163 10.38 -2.26 -2.86
N LEU A 164 11.24 -2.92 -3.63
CA LEU A 164 11.09 -4.33 -3.96
C LEU A 164 11.75 -5.16 -2.87
N VAL A 165 10.99 -6.08 -2.28
CA VAL A 165 11.42 -6.94 -1.17
C VAL A 165 11.00 -8.38 -1.44
N HIS A 166 11.61 -9.30 -0.73
CA HIS A 166 11.28 -10.70 -0.82
C HIS A 166 10.02 -11.09 -0.06
N ASN A 167 9.83 -10.57 1.15
CA ASN A 167 8.67 -10.89 2.01
C ASN A 167 8.36 -9.74 2.96
N ILE A 168 7.11 -9.65 3.44
CA ILE A 168 6.60 -8.57 4.29
C ILE A 168 5.95 -9.15 5.55
N ALA A 169 6.36 -8.67 6.72
CA ALA A 169 5.79 -9.04 8.01
C ALA A 169 5.38 -7.82 8.84
N ASP A 170 4.23 -7.93 9.51
CA ASP A 170 3.84 -7.03 10.58
C ASP A 170 4.33 -7.60 11.92
N GLU A 171 5.00 -6.77 12.72
CA GLU A 171 5.37 -7.09 14.10
C GLU A 171 4.62 -6.17 15.07
N TYR A 172 3.72 -6.75 15.86
CA TYR A 172 2.97 -6.06 16.91
C TYR A 172 3.67 -6.25 18.24
N VAL A 173 4.01 -5.14 18.87
CA VAL A 173 4.81 -5.12 20.07
C VAL A 173 4.05 -4.44 21.19
N GLU A 174 3.87 -5.14 22.30
CA GLU A 174 3.22 -4.62 23.51
C GLU A 174 4.16 -4.68 24.71
N GLU A 175 4.20 -3.58 25.47
CA GLU A 175 4.99 -3.46 26.69
C GLU A 175 4.07 -3.41 27.92
N TYR A 176 4.21 -4.41 28.78
CA TYR A 176 3.47 -4.52 30.04
C TYR A 176 4.38 -4.15 31.21
N LEU A 177 3.90 -3.25 32.07
CA LEU A 177 4.58 -2.89 33.30
C LEU A 177 3.88 -3.56 34.48
N PHE A 178 4.61 -4.43 35.17
CA PHE A 178 4.23 -5.07 36.40
C PHE A 178 4.84 -4.33 37.59
N PHE A 179 4.08 -4.17 38.66
CA PHE A 179 4.52 -3.48 39.86
C PHE A 179 3.81 -4.00 41.11
N ASN A 180 4.48 -3.81 42.25
CA ASN A 180 3.86 -4.03 43.55
C ASN A 180 2.96 -2.83 43.88
N GLN A 181 1.74 -3.06 44.35
CA GLN A 181 0.82 -2.00 44.74
C GLN A 181 1.38 -1.14 45.88
N GLU A 182 2.14 -1.76 46.80
CA GLU A 182 2.75 -1.09 47.95
C GLU A 182 4.03 -0.33 47.58
N ASN A 183 4.68 -0.73 46.49
CA ASN A 183 5.86 -0.05 45.94
C ASN A 183 5.75 0.10 44.42
N THR A 184 5.14 1.21 43.99
CA THR A 184 4.93 1.51 42.56
C THR A 184 6.18 2.05 41.87
N THR A 185 7.29 2.26 42.59
CA THR A 185 8.53 2.81 42.03
C THR A 185 9.36 1.72 41.34
N HIS A 186 9.36 0.50 41.88
CA HIS A 186 10.03 -0.64 41.26
C HIS A 186 9.07 -1.35 40.31
N LYS A 187 9.50 -1.53 39.06
CA LYS A 187 8.66 -2.10 37.99
C LYS A 187 9.44 -3.12 37.18
N VAL A 188 8.78 -4.21 36.83
CA VAL A 188 9.29 -5.17 35.84
C VAL A 188 8.57 -4.94 34.54
N LYS A 189 9.34 -4.76 33.46
CA LYS A 189 8.82 -4.61 32.11
C LYS A 189 8.89 -5.94 31.37
N ILE A 190 7.78 -6.35 30.77
CA ILE A 190 7.73 -7.48 29.83
C ILE A 190 7.32 -6.94 28.47
N LYS A 191 8.07 -7.33 27.44
CA LYS A 191 7.82 -6.97 26.05
C LYS A 191 7.43 -8.22 25.29
N LEU A 192 6.25 -8.23 24.68
CA LEU A 192 5.77 -9.32 23.83
C LEU A 192 5.71 -8.82 22.39
N ALA A 193 6.23 -9.61 21.46
CA ALA A 193 6.24 -9.30 20.04
C ALA A 193 5.58 -10.44 19.27
N ASN A 194 4.48 -10.12 18.57
CA ASN A 194 3.76 -11.04 17.70
C ASN A 194 4.09 -10.68 16.25
N ARG A 195 4.62 -11.65 15.51
CA ARG A 195 4.98 -11.46 14.10
C ARG A 195 4.03 -12.25 13.21
N VAL A 196 3.55 -11.60 12.16
CA VAL A 196 2.68 -12.21 11.16
C VAL A 196 3.18 -11.81 9.77
N PHE A 197 3.55 -12.80 8.96
CA PHE A 197 3.78 -12.55 7.53
C PHE A 197 2.46 -12.22 6.86
N THR A 198 2.43 -11.10 6.14
CA THR A 198 1.17 -10.50 5.71
C THR A 198 0.57 -11.19 4.49
N GLY A 199 1.41 -11.87 3.69
CA GLY A 199 1.03 -12.41 2.37
C GLY A 199 0.60 -11.33 1.38
N ARG A 200 0.87 -10.06 1.67
CA ARG A 200 0.56 -8.93 0.79
C ARG A 200 1.65 -8.80 -0.27
N ILE A 201 1.22 -8.57 -1.50
CA ILE A 201 2.15 -8.46 -2.64
C ILE A 201 2.44 -6.99 -2.96
N GLY A 202 1.47 -6.11 -2.76
CA GLY A 202 1.63 -4.67 -2.84
C GLY A 202 0.76 -4.02 -1.77
N ALA A 203 1.18 -2.83 -1.32
CA ALA A 203 0.31 -1.92 -0.59
C ALA A 203 0.88 -0.51 -0.64
N TYR A 204 0.00 0.47 -0.81
CA TYR A 204 0.25 1.86 -0.44
C TYR A 204 -0.63 2.23 0.76
N THR A 205 -0.31 3.31 1.48
CA THR A 205 -1.05 3.68 2.70
C THR A 205 -1.36 5.17 2.76
N SER A 206 -2.62 5.47 3.14
CA SER A 206 -3.14 6.79 3.49
C SER A 206 -3.60 6.79 4.94
N ASN A 207 -3.08 7.71 5.75
CA ASN A 207 -3.57 7.94 7.11
C ASN A 207 -4.63 9.05 7.07
N LEU A 208 -5.89 8.68 7.32
CA LEU A 208 -7.00 9.62 7.47
C LEU A 208 -7.01 10.20 8.88
N THR A 209 -6.91 11.52 8.98
CA THR A 209 -7.04 12.26 10.24
C THR A 209 -8.27 13.16 10.20
N ILE A 210 -9.06 13.15 11.28
CA ILE A 210 -10.19 14.06 11.48
C ILE A 210 -9.87 14.90 12.71
N GLY A 211 -9.58 16.18 12.50
CA GLY A 211 -9.18 17.12 13.55
C GLY A 211 -10.36 17.75 14.31
N GLU A 212 -10.02 18.61 15.27
CA GLU A 212 -10.97 19.52 15.91
C GLU A 212 -11.65 20.37 14.81
N ASP A 213 -12.95 20.61 14.93
CA ASP A 213 -13.80 21.23 13.90
C ASP A 213 -14.04 20.43 12.60
N PHE A 214 -13.86 19.10 12.65
CA PHE A 214 -14.15 18.19 11.51
C PHE A 214 -13.29 18.48 10.27
N GLN A 215 -12.06 18.96 10.48
CA GLN A 215 -11.08 19.10 9.41
C GLN A 215 -10.55 17.72 8.99
N ILE A 216 -10.79 17.34 7.74
CA ILE A 216 -10.39 16.03 7.20
C ILE A 216 -9.10 16.16 6.38
N SER A 217 -8.04 15.48 6.80
CA SER A 217 -6.76 15.40 6.09
C SER A 217 -6.35 13.96 5.81
N PHE A 218 -5.58 13.78 4.74
CA PHE A 218 -4.92 12.52 4.40
C PHE A 218 -3.41 12.74 4.41
N GLU A 219 -2.71 11.96 5.21
CA GLU A 219 -1.25 11.89 5.21
C GLU A 219 -0.82 10.67 4.41
N LYS A 220 0.19 10.86 3.55
CA LYS A 220 0.62 9.87 2.57
C LYS A 220 1.98 9.33 2.95
N GLU A 221 2.10 8.00 3.00
CA GLU A 221 3.43 7.39 3.10
C GLU A 221 4.25 7.72 1.84
N PRO A 222 5.52 8.12 1.97
CA PRO A 222 6.38 8.43 0.83
C PRO A 222 6.91 7.16 0.13
N TYR A 223 6.39 5.99 0.48
CA TYR A 223 6.82 4.71 -0.06
C TYR A 223 5.67 3.71 -0.24
N THR A 224 5.93 2.71 -1.07
CA THR A 224 5.15 1.48 -1.22
C THR A 224 6.11 0.28 -1.21
N VAL A 225 5.63 -0.90 -0.81
CA VAL A 225 6.45 -2.10 -0.71
C VAL A 225 5.85 -3.20 -1.57
N TRP A 226 6.66 -3.76 -2.47
CA TRP A 226 6.24 -4.83 -3.37
C TRP A 226 6.99 -6.11 -3.07
N GLN A 227 6.25 -7.17 -2.77
CA GLN A 227 6.76 -8.51 -2.59
C GLN A 227 7.04 -9.13 -3.95
N ASN A 228 8.23 -9.71 -4.11
CA ASN A 228 8.61 -10.40 -5.33
C ASN A 228 8.29 -11.91 -5.29
N SER A 229 7.87 -12.47 -4.16
CA SER A 229 7.54 -13.89 -4.03
C SER A 229 6.03 -14.12 -3.86
N ALA A 230 5.51 -15.21 -4.43
CA ALA A 230 4.16 -15.70 -4.16
C ALA A 230 3.96 -17.10 -4.75
N GLU A 231 2.99 -17.85 -4.23
CA GLU A 231 2.56 -19.12 -4.81
C GLU A 231 2.08 -18.96 -6.27
N ASN A 232 1.30 -17.90 -6.51
CA ASN A 232 0.83 -17.53 -7.85
C ASN A 232 1.68 -16.36 -8.41
N PRO A 233 2.56 -16.61 -9.39
CA PRO A 233 3.48 -15.61 -9.91
C PRO A 233 2.78 -14.47 -10.65
N ILE A 234 1.56 -14.71 -11.15
CA ILE A 234 0.76 -13.68 -11.83
C ILE A 234 0.49 -12.52 -10.88
N ASN A 235 0.20 -12.77 -9.61
CA ASN A 235 -0.08 -11.69 -8.67
C ASN A 235 1.14 -10.79 -8.45
N VAL A 236 2.35 -11.36 -8.44
CA VAL A 236 3.60 -10.59 -8.33
C VAL A 236 3.87 -9.77 -9.59
N LEU A 237 3.61 -10.34 -10.77
CA LEU A 237 3.80 -9.64 -12.03
C LEU A 237 2.78 -8.52 -12.28
N VAL A 238 1.56 -8.67 -11.74
CA VAL A 238 0.49 -7.65 -11.83
C VAL A 238 0.70 -6.51 -10.83
N ALA A 239 1.23 -6.79 -9.64
CA ALA A 239 1.30 -5.84 -8.53
C ALA A 239 1.95 -4.47 -8.88
N PRO A 240 3.08 -4.38 -9.63
CA PRO A 240 3.66 -3.09 -9.99
C PRO A 240 2.68 -2.19 -10.75
N VAL A 241 1.88 -2.76 -11.66
CA VAL A 241 0.90 -2.02 -12.47
C VAL A 241 -0.31 -1.65 -11.61
N GLU A 242 -0.84 -2.61 -10.85
CA GLU A 242 -1.97 -2.41 -9.94
C GLU A 242 -1.69 -1.31 -8.92
N GLU A 243 -0.56 -1.39 -8.21
CA GLU A 243 -0.15 -0.38 -7.22
C GLU A 243 0.13 0.99 -7.85
N THR A 244 0.63 1.03 -9.10
CA THR A 244 0.79 2.29 -9.84
C THR A 244 -0.55 2.97 -10.07
N LEU A 245 -1.55 2.21 -10.52
CA LEU A 245 -2.88 2.73 -10.82
C LEU A 245 -3.57 3.22 -9.54
N HIS A 246 -3.46 2.43 -8.46
CA HIS A 246 -3.90 2.84 -7.13
C HIS A 246 -3.29 4.18 -6.70
N ILE A 247 -1.95 4.32 -6.74
CA ILE A 247 -1.27 5.55 -6.33
C ILE A 247 -1.66 6.74 -7.24
N ALA A 248 -1.78 6.51 -8.55
CA ALA A 248 -2.13 7.55 -9.51
C ALA A 248 -3.59 8.03 -9.34
N LEU A 249 -4.52 7.15 -8.99
CA LEU A 249 -5.94 7.46 -8.82
C LEU A 249 -6.30 7.88 -7.38
N ARG A 250 -5.43 7.62 -6.41
CA ARG A 250 -5.58 7.91 -4.98
C ARG A 250 -6.20 9.26 -4.65
N THR A 251 -5.79 10.34 -5.33
CA THR A 251 -6.30 11.70 -5.04
C THR A 251 -7.80 11.82 -5.34
N ALA A 252 -8.29 11.09 -6.34
CA ALA A 252 -9.71 11.03 -6.66
C ALA A 252 -10.50 10.29 -5.56
N THR A 253 -10.00 9.13 -5.11
CA THR A 253 -10.59 8.37 -3.99
C THR A 253 -10.63 9.19 -2.70
N GLU A 254 -9.51 9.81 -2.32
CA GLU A 254 -9.40 10.65 -1.12
C GLU A 254 -10.37 11.83 -1.17
N LYS A 255 -10.54 12.46 -2.34
CA LYS A 255 -11.52 13.52 -2.55
C LYS A 255 -12.95 13.00 -2.37
N ALA A 256 -13.27 11.84 -2.93
CA ALA A 256 -14.58 11.23 -2.83
C ALA A 256 -14.94 10.86 -1.37
N ILE A 257 -14.01 10.23 -0.65
CA ILE A 257 -14.14 9.95 0.78
C ILE A 257 -14.35 11.25 1.57
N ARG A 258 -13.53 12.28 1.33
CA ARG A 258 -13.66 13.58 2.02
C ARG A 258 -15.04 14.19 1.82
N ASN A 259 -15.52 14.23 0.57
CA ASN A 259 -16.83 14.78 0.26
C ASN A 259 -17.94 13.98 0.95
N ARG A 260 -17.87 12.65 0.89
CA ARG A 260 -18.85 11.76 1.52
C ARG A 260 -18.91 11.92 3.04
N LEU A 261 -17.75 12.02 3.70
CA LEU A 261 -17.67 12.26 5.13
C LEU A 261 -18.21 13.65 5.51
N HIS A 262 -17.94 14.67 4.69
CA HIS A 262 -18.47 16.02 4.90
C HIS A 262 -20.01 16.06 4.82
N ASP A 263 -20.59 15.31 3.88
CA ASP A 263 -22.05 15.24 3.72
C ASP A 263 -22.72 14.40 4.80
N LEU A 264 -22.11 13.28 5.18
CA LEU A 264 -22.65 12.36 6.19
C LEU A 264 -22.49 12.89 7.63
N LYS A 265 -21.38 13.58 7.92
CA LYS A 265 -20.96 13.99 9.28
C LYS A 265 -21.07 12.86 10.30
N PRO A 266 -20.32 11.75 10.13
CA PRO A 266 -20.40 10.59 10.99
C PRO A 266 -20.07 10.93 12.45
N ASP A 267 -20.81 10.30 13.36
CA ASP A 267 -20.69 10.43 14.82
C ASP A 267 -19.82 9.33 15.46
N SER A 268 -19.33 8.38 14.65
CA SER A 268 -18.53 7.25 15.12
C SER A 268 -17.44 6.83 14.13
N ILE A 269 -16.38 6.21 14.66
CA ILE A 269 -15.27 5.65 13.87
C ILE A 269 -15.78 4.55 12.93
N GLN A 270 -16.80 3.79 13.35
CA GLN A 270 -17.41 2.73 12.54
C GLN A 270 -18.08 3.31 11.29
N SER A 271 -18.79 4.44 11.42
CA SER A 271 -19.38 5.13 10.28
C SER A 271 -18.31 5.71 9.33
N VAL A 272 -17.20 6.23 9.87
CA VAL A 272 -16.05 6.66 9.05
C VAL A 272 -15.46 5.47 8.29
N LYS A 273 -15.24 4.34 8.97
CA LYS A 273 -14.70 3.12 8.37
C LYS A 273 -15.60 2.60 7.25
N ALA A 274 -16.92 2.62 7.42
CA ALA A 274 -17.85 2.18 6.39
C ALA A 274 -17.71 3.01 5.09
N VAL A 275 -17.56 4.32 5.21
CA VAL A 275 -17.31 5.21 4.04
C VAL A 275 -15.97 4.90 3.38
N VAL A 276 -14.92 4.68 4.16
CA VAL A 276 -13.61 4.30 3.60
C VAL A 276 -13.69 2.96 2.89
N ASP A 277 -14.26 1.93 3.52
CA ASP A 277 -14.39 0.59 2.94
C ASP A 277 -15.23 0.60 1.65
N GLU A 278 -16.30 1.39 1.61
CA GLU A 278 -17.12 1.61 0.41
C GLU A 278 -16.25 2.15 -0.74
N TRP A 279 -15.54 3.25 -0.52
CA TRP A 279 -14.73 3.89 -1.56
C TRP A 279 -13.49 3.08 -1.95
N MET A 280 -12.92 2.31 -1.02
CA MET A 280 -11.87 1.34 -1.35
C MET A 280 -12.39 0.30 -2.34
N ALA A 281 -13.59 -0.24 -2.14
CA ALA A 281 -14.16 -1.18 -3.10
C ALA A 281 -14.42 -0.56 -4.49
N VAL A 282 -14.78 0.72 -4.54
CA VAL A 282 -14.91 1.46 -5.81
C VAL A 282 -13.56 1.64 -6.48
N GLU A 283 -12.51 1.98 -5.73
CA GLU A 283 -11.13 2.09 -6.24
C GLU A 283 -10.63 0.75 -6.79
N GLU A 284 -10.82 -0.34 -6.04
CA GLU A 284 -10.47 -1.70 -6.46
C GLU A 284 -11.20 -2.10 -7.75
N ALA A 285 -12.44 -1.64 -7.94
CA ALA A 285 -13.21 -1.89 -9.16
C ALA A 285 -12.62 -1.17 -10.38
N ILE A 286 -12.32 0.14 -10.27
CA ILE A 286 -11.68 0.87 -11.39
C ILE A 286 -10.30 0.28 -11.67
N VAL A 287 -9.46 0.09 -10.65
CA VAL A 287 -8.09 -0.43 -10.83
C VAL A 287 -8.12 -1.83 -11.42
N GLY A 288 -8.95 -2.73 -10.90
CA GLY A 288 -9.09 -4.08 -11.42
C GLY A 288 -9.55 -4.12 -12.89
N GLY A 289 -10.44 -3.19 -13.28
CA GLY A 289 -10.83 -3.05 -14.70
C GLY A 289 -9.70 -2.54 -15.59
N LEU A 290 -8.93 -1.55 -15.13
CA LEU A 290 -7.76 -1.05 -15.87
C LEU A 290 -6.65 -2.12 -15.98
N VAL A 291 -6.44 -2.91 -14.92
CA VAL A 291 -5.51 -4.04 -14.91
C VAL A 291 -5.94 -5.11 -15.92
N ALA A 292 -7.22 -5.47 -15.94
CA ALA A 292 -7.76 -6.45 -16.89
C ALA A 292 -7.59 -6.01 -18.36
N ASP A 293 -7.65 -4.71 -18.64
CA ASP A 293 -7.45 -4.13 -19.97
C ASP A 293 -5.97 -4.09 -20.39
N ILE A 294 -5.06 -3.65 -19.50
CA ILE A 294 -3.65 -3.37 -19.86
C ILE A 294 -2.74 -4.60 -19.75
N MET A 295 -2.94 -5.45 -18.74
CA MET A 295 -2.00 -6.54 -18.45
C MET A 295 -1.80 -7.55 -19.59
N PRO A 296 -2.83 -7.92 -20.38
CA PRO A 296 -2.63 -8.78 -21.56
C PRO A 296 -1.58 -8.23 -22.53
N GLU A 297 -1.62 -6.92 -22.81
CA GLU A 297 -0.63 -6.26 -23.69
C GLU A 297 0.77 -6.23 -23.05
N ILE A 298 0.86 -6.03 -21.74
CA ILE A 298 2.14 -6.08 -21.00
C ILE A 298 2.74 -7.49 -21.08
N PHE A 299 1.95 -8.53 -20.83
CA PHE A 299 2.43 -9.90 -20.93
C PHE A 299 2.87 -10.25 -22.34
N ALA A 300 2.10 -9.90 -23.36
CA ALA A 300 2.48 -10.14 -24.75
C ALA A 300 3.76 -9.39 -25.16
N ARG A 301 4.06 -8.25 -24.51
CA ARG A 301 5.26 -7.44 -24.80
C ARG A 301 6.50 -7.89 -24.03
N LEU A 302 6.33 -8.30 -22.79
CA LEU A 302 7.45 -8.58 -21.88
C LEU A 302 7.73 -10.08 -21.71
N LEU A 303 6.78 -10.96 -22.02
CA LEU A 303 6.88 -12.41 -21.82
C LEU A 303 6.62 -13.14 -23.14
N HIS A 304 7.23 -14.31 -23.35
CA HIS A 304 7.11 -15.04 -24.62
C HIS A 304 5.81 -15.87 -24.73
N GLY A 305 4.92 -15.85 -23.72
CA GLY A 305 3.66 -16.59 -23.69
C GLY A 305 2.45 -15.75 -23.27
N SER A 306 1.25 -16.15 -23.71
CA SER A 306 0.01 -15.54 -23.24
C SER A 306 -0.32 -16.03 -21.83
N LEU A 307 -0.43 -15.09 -20.90
CA LEU A 307 -0.85 -15.34 -19.52
C LEU A 307 -2.29 -14.91 -19.23
N GLU A 308 -3.10 -14.68 -20.28
CA GLU A 308 -4.47 -14.16 -20.16
C GLU A 308 -5.38 -15.06 -19.34
N SER A 309 -5.30 -16.38 -19.55
CA SER A 309 -6.12 -17.34 -18.81
C SER A 309 -5.76 -17.36 -17.32
N GLN A 310 -4.47 -17.27 -16.99
CA GLN A 310 -3.99 -17.23 -15.61
C GLN A 310 -4.34 -15.88 -14.95
N LEU A 311 -4.29 -14.77 -15.70
CA LEU A 311 -4.76 -13.46 -15.24
C LEU A 311 -6.25 -13.50 -14.89
N ALA A 312 -7.09 -13.99 -15.81
CA ALA A 312 -8.53 -14.10 -15.59
C ALA A 312 -8.85 -14.99 -14.38
N HIS A 313 -8.13 -16.09 -14.20
CA HIS A 313 -8.25 -16.94 -13.02
C HIS A 313 -7.87 -16.18 -11.74
N SER A 314 -6.71 -15.53 -11.74
CA SER A 314 -6.19 -14.76 -10.60
C SER A 314 -7.13 -13.62 -10.17
N LEU A 315 -7.75 -12.93 -11.13
CA LEU A 315 -8.76 -11.89 -10.84
C LEU A 315 -10.04 -12.50 -10.24
N ASN A 316 -10.50 -13.65 -10.73
CA ASN A 316 -11.67 -14.33 -10.19
C ASN A 316 -11.46 -14.82 -8.74
N GLU A 317 -10.26 -15.32 -8.40
CA GLU A 317 -9.97 -15.78 -7.03
C GLU A 317 -10.09 -14.65 -5.99
N ARG A 318 -9.81 -13.40 -6.39
CA ARG A 318 -9.86 -12.23 -5.50
C ARG A 318 -11.28 -11.91 -5.02
N GLN A 319 -12.32 -12.38 -5.71
CA GLN A 319 -13.73 -12.10 -5.37
C GLN A 319 -14.17 -12.69 -4.04
N SER A 320 -13.44 -13.70 -3.54
CA SER A 320 -13.68 -14.25 -2.21
C SER A 320 -13.40 -13.26 -1.08
N ARG A 321 -12.73 -12.13 -1.37
CA ARG A 321 -12.38 -11.08 -0.40
C ARG A 321 -13.36 -9.90 -0.51
N ALA A 322 -13.79 -9.39 0.64
CA ALA A 322 -14.84 -8.36 0.73
C ALA A 322 -14.57 -7.08 -0.08
N GLN A 323 -13.31 -6.64 -0.17
CA GLN A 323 -12.95 -5.42 -0.91
C GLN A 323 -13.11 -5.54 -2.44
N TYR A 324 -13.10 -6.75 -3.01
CA TYR A 324 -13.21 -6.98 -4.46
C TYR A 324 -14.63 -7.33 -4.92
N HIS A 325 -15.64 -7.09 -4.08
CA HIS A 325 -17.03 -7.44 -4.41
C HIS A 325 -17.59 -6.70 -5.63
N LEU A 326 -16.95 -5.58 -6.05
CA LEU A 326 -17.30 -4.78 -7.23
C LEU A 326 -16.39 -5.04 -8.46
N LEU A 327 -15.46 -6.00 -8.37
CA LEU A 327 -14.42 -6.20 -9.38
C LEU A 327 -14.99 -6.47 -10.79
N HIS A 328 -15.98 -7.37 -10.91
CA HIS A 328 -16.59 -7.69 -12.21
C HIS A 328 -17.30 -6.48 -12.84
N GLN A 329 -17.99 -5.69 -12.02
CA GLN A 329 -18.67 -4.48 -12.47
C GLN A 329 -17.66 -3.44 -12.93
N GLY A 330 -16.53 -3.32 -12.22
CA GLY A 330 -15.40 -2.49 -12.63
C GLY A 330 -14.82 -2.89 -13.98
N ILE A 331 -14.50 -4.18 -14.17
CA ILE A 331 -13.99 -4.73 -15.44
C ILE A 331 -14.95 -4.43 -16.59
N ARG A 332 -16.24 -4.68 -16.40
CA ARG A 332 -17.27 -4.38 -17.40
C ARG A 332 -17.31 -2.90 -17.77
N VAL A 333 -17.44 -2.02 -16.78
CA VAL A 333 -17.56 -0.57 -17.04
C VAL A 333 -16.32 -0.01 -17.71
N VAL A 334 -15.11 -0.44 -17.30
CA VAL A 334 -13.87 -0.04 -17.96
C VAL A 334 -13.82 -0.54 -19.40
N SER A 335 -14.22 -1.78 -19.66
CA SER A 335 -14.28 -2.34 -21.01
C SER A 335 -15.28 -1.59 -21.91
N GLU A 336 -16.41 -1.13 -21.38
CA GLU A 336 -17.43 -0.39 -22.13
C GLU A 336 -17.01 1.05 -22.44
N LEU A 337 -16.38 1.75 -21.48
CA LEU A 337 -15.91 3.13 -21.66
C LEU A 337 -14.59 3.20 -22.43
N GLY A 338 -13.76 2.16 -22.30
CA GLY A 338 -12.36 2.20 -22.66
C GLY A 338 -11.50 2.96 -21.64
N LEU A 339 -10.21 2.62 -21.65
CA LEU A 339 -9.22 3.02 -20.65
C LEU A 339 -9.22 4.52 -20.29
N HIS A 340 -9.08 5.39 -21.29
CA HIS A 340 -8.93 6.83 -21.05
C HIS A 340 -10.22 7.48 -20.54
N GLN A 341 -11.38 7.04 -21.02
CA GLN A 341 -12.66 7.60 -20.61
C GLN A 341 -13.01 7.17 -19.18
N ALA A 342 -12.72 5.91 -18.82
CA ALA A 342 -12.88 5.42 -17.46
C ALA A 342 -12.01 6.20 -16.46
N ILE A 343 -10.73 6.43 -16.79
CA ILE A 343 -9.82 7.24 -15.95
C ILE A 343 -10.32 8.68 -15.84
N ALA A 344 -10.70 9.31 -16.96
CA ALA A 344 -11.20 10.69 -16.96
C ALA A 344 -12.49 10.82 -16.12
N LEU A 345 -13.41 9.86 -16.24
CA LEU A 345 -14.63 9.82 -15.45
C LEU A 345 -14.33 9.66 -13.96
N TYR A 346 -13.53 8.67 -13.58
CA TYR A 346 -13.21 8.41 -12.18
C TYR A 346 -12.47 9.58 -11.51
N THR A 347 -11.51 10.19 -12.21
CA THR A 347 -10.72 11.31 -11.67
C THR A 347 -11.52 12.60 -11.50
N SER A 348 -12.49 12.85 -12.41
CA SER A 348 -13.32 14.07 -12.36
C SER A 348 -14.59 13.90 -11.53
N GLN A 349 -15.26 12.75 -11.66
CA GLN A 349 -16.59 12.45 -11.14
C GLN A 349 -16.66 11.01 -10.59
N PRO A 350 -15.93 10.70 -9.49
CA PRO A 350 -15.86 9.35 -8.92
C PRO A 350 -17.24 8.81 -8.50
N ASP A 351 -18.17 9.67 -8.08
CA ASP A 351 -19.55 9.29 -7.74
C ASP A 351 -20.35 8.78 -8.95
N GLU A 352 -20.08 9.30 -10.16
CA GLU A 352 -20.73 8.81 -11.38
C GLU A 352 -20.22 7.41 -11.74
N PHE A 353 -18.91 7.19 -11.65
CA PHE A 353 -18.32 5.87 -11.82
C PHE A 353 -18.89 4.87 -10.80
N GLN A 354 -18.99 5.25 -9.53
CA GLN A 354 -19.59 4.43 -8.47
C GLN A 354 -21.03 4.01 -8.83
N LYS A 355 -21.86 4.91 -9.34
CA LYS A 355 -23.24 4.61 -9.76
C LYS A 355 -23.27 3.59 -10.90
N MET A 356 -22.37 3.70 -11.87
CA MET A 356 -22.28 2.77 -13.00
C MET A 356 -21.94 1.35 -12.52
N ILE A 357 -20.98 1.19 -11.62
CA ILE A 357 -20.59 -0.13 -11.10
C ILE A 357 -21.58 -0.68 -10.07
N SER A 358 -22.40 0.18 -9.45
CA SER A 358 -23.43 -0.23 -8.47
C SER A 358 -24.74 -0.65 -9.12
N THR A 359 -24.92 -0.42 -10.42
CA THR A 359 -26.13 -0.80 -11.16
C THR A 359 -26.06 -2.29 -11.55
N PRO A 360 -26.95 -3.16 -11.03
CA PRO A 360 -27.03 -4.55 -11.48
C PRO A 360 -27.49 -4.58 -12.94
N GLN A 361 -26.93 -5.46 -13.76
CA GLN A 361 -27.56 -5.78 -15.04
C GLN A 361 -28.89 -6.46 -14.75
N LEU A 362 -29.98 -5.96 -15.33
CA LEU A 362 -31.16 -6.79 -15.55
C LEU A 362 -30.69 -7.98 -16.41
N PRO A 363 -31.08 -9.22 -16.08
CA PRO A 363 -30.73 -10.37 -16.91
C PRO A 363 -31.18 -10.09 -18.33
N GLU A 364 -30.30 -10.32 -19.30
CA GLU A 364 -30.67 -10.38 -20.70
C GLU A 364 -31.85 -11.35 -20.81
N THR A 365 -33.05 -10.81 -20.99
CA THR A 365 -34.21 -11.60 -21.36
C THR A 365 -33.84 -12.41 -22.58
N GLU A 366 -33.88 -13.74 -22.43
CA GLU A 366 -33.86 -14.71 -23.52
C GLU A 366 -34.71 -14.17 -24.67
N GLN A 367 -34.05 -13.71 -25.73
CA GLN A 367 -34.69 -13.55 -27.02
C GLN A 367 -34.75 -14.95 -27.64
N LEU A 368 -35.89 -15.62 -27.37
CA LEU A 368 -36.42 -16.73 -28.16
C LEU A 368 -36.82 -16.26 -29.56
#